data_AF-A0A7X2PF05-F1
#
_entry.id   AF-A0A7X2PF05-F1
#
_cell.length_a   1.000
_cell.length_b   1.000
_cell.length_c   1.000
_cell.angle_alpha   90.00
_cell.angle_beta   90.00
_cell.angle_gamma   90.00
#
_symmetry.space_group_name_H-M   'P 1'
#
loop_
_entity.id
_entity.type
_entity.pdbx_description
1 polymer ?
#
loop_
_entity_poly.entity_id
_entity_poly.type
_entity_poly.pdbx_seq_one_letter_code
_entity_poly.pdbx_strand_id
1 'polypeptide(L)'
;MNVRSWLRLLYARRDSVEASVRRNRFPPGPEQQRDRRFQLRATATEDELIKVAADRQGVTVTEFIMRSACEKAEQAPADQTRFVLDEKRWKAFMEALDRPAKDKPRLRQLFQERHV
;
A
#
# COMPACT_ATOMS: atom_id res chain seq x y z
N MET A 1 -38.61 4.05 3.85
CA MET A 1 -37.49 4.13 4.81
C MET A 1 -36.24 3.60 4.13
N ASN A 2 -35.20 4.42 3.92
CA ASN A 2 -34.06 4.06 3.07
C ASN A 2 -32.81 3.75 3.91
N VAL A 3 -32.19 2.61 3.63
CA VAL A 3 -30.90 2.12 4.18
C VAL A 3 -29.77 3.16 4.04
N ARG A 4 -29.93 4.11 3.10
CA ARG A 4 -29.08 5.29 2.90
C ARG A 4 -28.98 6.25 4.10
N SER A 5 -29.96 6.29 5.02
CA SER A 5 -29.90 7.15 6.21
C SER A 5 -29.02 6.56 7.32
N TRP A 6 -29.03 5.23 7.45
CA TRP A 6 -28.26 4.50 8.48
C TRP A 6 -26.76 4.43 8.16
N LEU A 7 -26.39 4.41 6.87
CA LEU A 7 -24.99 4.45 6.44
C LEU A 7 -24.34 5.83 6.55
N ARG A 8 -25.13 6.91 6.62
CA ARG A 8 -24.61 8.28 6.75
C ARG A 8 -24.09 8.60 8.16
N LEU A 9 -24.58 7.87 9.18
CA LEU A 9 -24.15 8.03 10.58
C LEU A 9 -22.95 7.14 10.96
N LEU A 10 -22.76 6.01 10.28
CA LEU A 10 -21.66 5.07 10.57
C LEU A 10 -20.35 5.41 9.84
N TYR A 11 -20.36 6.32 8.85
CA TYR A 11 -19.17 6.66 8.06
C TYR A 11 -18.58 8.05 8.37
N ALA A 12 -19.15 8.79 9.34
CA ALA A 12 -18.74 10.15 9.68
C ALA A 12 -17.53 10.25 10.62
N ARG A 13 -16.77 9.16 10.81
CA ARG A 13 -15.56 9.18 11.65
C ARG A 13 -14.47 8.33 11.03
N ARG A 14 -13.52 8.99 10.38
CA ARG A 14 -12.07 8.84 10.60
C ARG A 14 -11.34 9.51 9.45
N ASP A 15 -10.95 10.74 9.74
CA ASP A 15 -10.09 11.60 8.93
C ASP A 15 -8.90 10.90 8.27
N SER A 16 -8.48 11.52 7.16
CA SER A 16 -7.10 11.56 6.67
C SER A 16 -6.54 10.30 6.01
N VAL A 17 -6.93 10.06 4.75
CA VAL A 17 -6.16 9.18 3.86
C VAL A 17 -6.17 9.72 2.42
N GLU A 18 -5.67 10.94 2.18
CA GLU A 18 -5.66 11.50 0.80
C GLU A 18 -4.35 12.15 0.33
N ALA A 19 -3.22 11.88 0.98
CA ALA A 19 -1.92 12.23 0.40
C ALA A 19 -1.09 10.97 0.14
N SER A 20 -0.75 10.73 -1.13
CA SER A 20 0.39 9.93 -1.63
C SER A 20 0.04 8.68 -2.43
N VAL A 21 -0.39 8.88 -3.68
CA VAL A 21 -0.19 7.88 -4.74
C VAL A 21 0.36 8.58 -5.97
N ARG A 22 1.70 8.63 -6.08
CA ARG A 22 2.57 8.48 -7.29
C ARG A 22 3.77 9.44 -7.29
N ARG A 23 4.95 8.85 -7.55
CA ARG A 23 6.33 9.40 -7.65
C ARG A 23 7.00 9.65 -6.29
N ASN A 24 7.95 8.78 -5.93
CA ASN A 24 8.53 8.66 -4.59
C ASN A 24 7.43 8.45 -3.54
N ARG A 25 7.24 7.23 -3.01
CA ARG A 25 6.16 7.05 -2.02
C ARG A 25 6.37 7.91 -0.76
N PHE A 26 7.58 8.46 -0.58
CA PHE A 26 7.87 9.58 0.30
C PHE A 26 8.40 10.78 -0.51
N PRO A 27 7.57 11.78 -0.86
CA PRO A 27 8.10 13.13 -1.01
C PRO A 27 8.83 13.50 0.29
N PRO A 28 9.90 14.33 0.28
CA PRO A 28 10.28 15.06 1.48
C PRO A 28 9.11 16.03 1.79
N GLY A 29 8.04 15.50 2.37
CA GLY A 29 7.11 16.29 3.15
C GLY A 29 7.90 16.96 4.27
N PRO A 30 7.38 18.04 4.87
CA PRO A 30 8.06 18.72 5.98
C PRO A 30 8.55 17.64 6.93
N GLU A 31 9.88 17.55 7.12
CA GLU A 31 10.60 16.41 7.68
C GLU A 31 9.73 15.68 8.70
N GLN A 32 9.09 14.57 8.28
CA GLN A 32 8.15 13.88 9.16
C GLN A 32 8.94 13.44 10.37
N GLN A 33 8.59 14.01 11.53
CA GLN A 33 9.30 13.77 12.76
C GLN A 33 9.30 12.27 13.04
N ARG A 34 10.49 11.69 13.22
CA ARG A 34 10.65 10.28 13.61
C ARG A 34 10.24 10.12 15.09
N ASP A 35 8.94 10.14 15.35
CA ASP A 35 8.33 10.06 16.69
C ASP A 35 8.10 8.61 17.17
N ARG A 36 8.22 7.62 16.27
CA ARG A 36 8.03 6.20 16.58
C ARG A 36 9.35 5.53 16.93
N ARG A 37 9.32 4.74 18.00
CA ARG A 37 10.47 3.96 18.47
C ARG A 37 10.36 2.50 18.03
N PHE A 38 11.40 2.01 17.34
CA PHE A 38 11.59 0.60 17.04
C PHE A 38 12.67 0.03 17.95
N GLN A 39 12.34 -1.01 18.73
CA GLN A 39 13.29 -1.73 19.56
C GLN A 39 13.57 -3.07 18.91
N LEU A 40 14.83 -3.31 18.54
CA LEU A 40 15.27 -4.54 17.89
C LEU A 40 16.35 -5.19 18.75
N ARG A 41 16.32 -6.53 18.81
CA ARG A 41 17.42 -7.33 19.31
C ARG A 41 18.02 -8.06 18.11
N ALA A 42 19.34 -8.10 18.06
CA ALA A 42 20.09 -8.78 17.04
C ALA A 42 21.18 -9.61 17.71
N THR A 43 21.51 -10.73 17.09
CA THR A 43 22.74 -11.48 17.38
C THR A 43 23.96 -10.69 16.90
N ALA A 44 25.16 -11.06 17.38
CA ALA A 44 26.41 -10.42 16.94
C ALA A 44 26.60 -10.55 15.42
N THR A 45 26.28 -11.71 14.85
CA THR A 45 26.38 -11.96 13.41
C THR A 45 25.41 -11.09 12.59
N GLU A 46 24.18 -10.88 13.07
CA GLU A 46 23.22 -10.00 12.40
C GLU A 46 23.65 -8.52 12.47
N ASP A 47 24.16 -8.06 13.62
CA ASP A 47 24.67 -6.70 13.78
C ASP A 47 25.85 -6.41 12.83
N GLU A 48 26.83 -7.31 12.76
CA GLU A 48 27.97 -7.18 11.85
C GLU A 48 27.54 -7.17 10.38
N LEU A 49 26.65 -8.08 9.99
CA LEU A 49 26.14 -8.16 8.62
C LEU A 49 25.44 -6.84 8.22
N ILE A 50 24.61 -6.31 9.10
CA ILE A 50 23.88 -5.05 8.86
C ILE A 50 24.84 -3.87 8.76
N LYS A 51 25.85 -3.78 9.64
CA LYS A 51 26.87 -2.72 9.61
C LYS A 51 27.64 -2.73 8.28
N VAL A 52 28.14 -3.90 7.87
CA VAL A 52 28.85 -4.04 6.59
C VAL A 52 27.97 -3.63 5.41
N ALA A 53 26.69 -3.98 5.41
CA ALA A 53 25.77 -3.61 4.35
C ALA A 53 25.48 -2.10 4.32
N ALA A 54 25.32 -1.48 5.48
CA ALA A 54 25.14 -0.04 5.61
C ALA A 54 26.38 0.74 5.13
N ASP A 55 27.57 0.31 5.56
CA ASP A 55 28.85 0.91 5.19
C ASP A 55 29.08 0.87 3.66
N ARG A 56 28.78 -0.28 3.02
CA ARG A 56 28.88 -0.43 1.56
C ARG A 56 27.96 0.52 0.80
N GLN A 57 26.87 0.96 1.41
CA GLN A 57 25.89 1.87 0.81
C GLN A 57 26.08 3.32 1.27
N GLY A 58 27.05 3.59 2.15
CA GLY A 58 27.34 4.93 2.66
C GLY A 58 26.19 5.53 3.50
N VAL A 59 25.38 4.68 4.14
CA VAL A 59 24.22 5.10 4.94
C VAL A 59 24.37 4.64 6.38
N THR A 60 23.62 5.25 7.30
CA THR A 60 23.60 4.81 8.69
C THR A 60 22.91 3.44 8.84
N VAL A 61 23.28 2.67 9.86
CA VAL A 61 22.62 1.39 10.20
C VAL A 61 21.11 1.56 10.36
N THR A 62 20.67 2.61 11.05
CA THR A 62 19.23 2.90 11.24
C THR A 62 18.53 3.16 9.91
N GLU A 63 19.14 3.92 9.01
CA GLU A 63 18.59 4.20 7.69
C GLU A 63 18.52 2.94 6.83
N PHE A 64 19.59 2.14 6.83
CA PHE A 64 19.64 0.87 6.12
C PHE A 64 18.52 -0.07 6.58
N ILE A 65 18.35 -0.24 7.89
CA ILE A 65 17.29 -1.09 8.47
C ILE A 65 15.91 -0.57 8.06
N MET A 66 15.64 0.73 8.23
CA MET A 66 14.34 1.30 7.93
C MET A 66 14.00 1.19 6.44
N ARG A 67 14.97 1.47 5.55
CA ARG A 67 14.78 1.34 4.10
C ARG A 67 14.50 -0.11 3.73
N SER A 68 15.33 -1.04 4.20
CA SER A 68 15.19 -2.47 3.89
C SER A 68 13.86 -3.04 4.40
N ALA A 69 13.42 -2.64 5.59
CA ALA A 69 12.14 -3.06 6.16
C ALA A 69 10.96 -2.52 5.35
N CYS A 70 10.98 -1.24 4.96
CA CYS A 70 9.96 -0.63 4.11
C CYS A 70 9.90 -1.31 2.74
N GLU A 71 11.04 -1.50 2.07
CA GLU A 71 11.11 -2.19 0.77
C GLU A 71 10.54 -3.61 0.87
N LYS A 72 10.89 -4.35 1.93
CA LYS A 72 10.38 -5.71 2.13
C LYS A 72 8.88 -5.73 2.41
N ALA A 73 8.36 -4.76 3.16
CA ALA A 73 6.93 -4.60 3.40
C ALA A 73 6.16 -4.27 2.12
N GLU A 74 6.73 -3.46 1.22
CA GLU A 74 6.15 -3.17 -0.09
C GLU A 74 6.14 -4.41 -1.02
N GLN A 75 7.16 -5.26 -0.89
CA GLN A 75 7.30 -6.52 -1.63
C GLN A 75 6.53 -7.69 -1.03
N ALA A 76 5.73 -7.49 0.02
CA ALA A 76 4.90 -8.53 0.63
C ALA A 76 3.42 -8.59 0.12
N PRO A 77 3.07 -8.41 -1.18
CA PRO A 77 1.68 -8.57 -1.63
C PRO A 77 1.32 -10.04 -1.91
N ALA A 78 1.47 -10.93 -0.93
CA ALA A 78 1.03 -12.32 -1.08
C ALA A 78 -0.47 -12.51 -0.74
N ASP A 79 -1.01 -11.75 0.22
CA ASP A 79 -2.40 -11.90 0.70
C ASP A 79 -3.14 -10.55 0.73
N GLN A 80 -2.89 -9.67 -0.23
CA GLN A 80 -3.50 -8.34 -0.23
C GLN A 80 -4.99 -8.41 -0.62
N THR A 81 -5.84 -8.69 0.36
CA THR A 81 -7.31 -8.69 0.26
C THR A 81 -7.92 -7.30 0.43
N ARG A 82 -7.12 -6.31 0.87
CA ARG A 82 -7.56 -4.95 1.15
C ARG A 82 -7.00 -3.94 0.16
N PHE A 83 -7.90 -3.37 -0.64
CA PHE A 83 -7.63 -2.24 -1.52
C PHE A 83 -8.16 -0.96 -0.87
N VAL A 84 -7.31 0.05 -0.76
CA VAL A 84 -7.71 1.38 -0.27
C VAL A 84 -7.84 2.29 -1.50
N LEU A 85 -9.03 2.84 -1.70
CA LEU A 85 -9.33 3.77 -2.80
C LEU A 85 -9.55 5.18 -2.24
N ASP A 86 -9.06 6.19 -2.96
CA ASP A 86 -9.44 7.60 -2.74
C ASP A 86 -10.88 7.85 -3.22
N GLU A 87 -11.47 8.99 -2.84
CA GLU A 87 -12.90 9.28 -3.09
C GLU A 87 -13.26 9.19 -4.59
N LYS A 88 -12.36 9.70 -5.46
CA LYS A 88 -12.58 9.70 -6.91
C LYS A 88 -12.56 8.28 -7.48
N ARG A 89 -11.60 7.46 -7.06
CA ARG A 89 -11.50 6.06 -7.48
C ARG A 89 -12.62 5.22 -6.89
N TRP A 90 -13.04 5.52 -5.66
CA TRP A 90 -14.19 4.87 -5.03
C TRP A 90 -15.46 5.13 -5.82
N LYS A 91 -15.73 6.39 -6.19
CA LYS A 91 -16.89 6.74 -7.02
C LYS A 91 -16.84 6.07 -8.40
N ALA A 92 -15.68 6.10 -9.06
CA ALA A 92 -15.50 5.44 -10.36
C ALA A 92 -15.65 3.91 -10.26
N PHE A 93 -15.21 3.32 -9.15
CA PHE A 93 -15.35 1.89 -8.89
C PHE A 93 -16.82 1.51 -8.67
N MET A 94 -17.56 2.27 -7.85
CA MET A 94 -18.99 2.07 -7.65
C MET A 94 -19.78 2.22 -8.97
N GLU A 95 -19.49 3.25 -9.75
CA GLU A 95 -20.11 3.44 -11.07
C GLU A 95 -19.80 2.29 -12.03
N ALA A 96 -18.59 1.73 -11.97
CA ALA A 96 -18.20 0.57 -12.76
C ALA A 96 -18.89 -0.73 -12.31
N LEU A 97 -19.23 -0.87 -11.02
CA LEU A 97 -19.96 -2.02 -10.47
C LEU A 97 -21.46 -1.94 -10.78
N ASP A 98 -22.04 -0.74 -10.73
CA ASP A 98 -23.47 -0.53 -11.01
C ASP A 98 -23.78 -0.60 -12.52
N ARG A 99 -22.76 -0.55 -13.39
CA ARG A 99 -22.99 -0.63 -14.84
C ARG A 99 -23.47 -2.04 -15.24
N PRO A 100 -24.41 -2.14 -16.18
CA PRO A 100 -24.78 -3.43 -16.75
C PRO A 100 -23.59 -4.09 -17.45
N ALA A 101 -23.47 -5.41 -17.33
CA ALA A 101 -22.42 -6.16 -17.99
C ALA A 101 -22.47 -5.92 -19.51
N LYS A 102 -21.32 -5.55 -20.09
CA LYS A 102 -21.17 -5.36 -21.52
C LYS A 102 -20.37 -6.52 -22.08
N ASP A 103 -20.85 -7.09 -23.19
CA ASP A 103 -20.07 -8.08 -23.92
C ASP A 103 -18.74 -7.46 -24.37
N LYS A 104 -17.67 -8.22 -24.18
CA LYS A 104 -16.31 -7.86 -24.58
C LYS A 104 -15.81 -8.99 -25.47
N PRO A 105 -15.88 -8.86 -26.81
CA PRO A 105 -15.56 -9.96 -27.73
C PRO A 105 -14.17 -10.56 -27.50
N ARG A 106 -13.16 -9.71 -27.22
CA ARG A 106 -11.80 -10.16 -26.87
C ARG A 106 -11.73 -10.94 -25.55
N LEU A 107 -12.54 -10.57 -24.56
CA LEU A 107 -12.61 -11.29 -23.29
C LEU A 107 -13.29 -12.66 -23.47
N ARG A 108 -14.34 -12.71 -24.29
CA ARG A 108 -15.00 -13.95 -24.68
C ARG A 108 -14.04 -14.90 -25.41
N GLN A 109 -13.24 -14.36 -26.33
CA GLN A 109 -12.19 -15.11 -27.03
C GLN A 109 -11.13 -15.63 -26.05
N LEU A 110 -10.64 -14.81 -25.11
CA LEU A 110 -9.70 -15.23 -24.06
C LEU A 110 -10.25 -16.38 -23.20
N PHE A 111 -11.54 -16.36 -22.84
CA PHE A 111 -12.17 -17.46 -22.11
C PHE A 111 -12.34 -18.75 -22.94
N GLN A 112 -12.23 -18.66 -24.27
CA GLN A 112 -12.28 -19.79 -25.19
C GLN A 112 -10.88 -20.29 -25.56
N GLU A 113 -9.85 -19.50 -25.31
CA GLU A 113 -8.45 -19.90 -25.46
C GLU A 113 -8.11 -20.91 -24.36
N ARG A 114 -7.54 -22.06 -24.76
CA ARG A 114 -7.11 -23.10 -23.84
C ARG A 114 -5.87 -22.61 -23.09
N HIS A 115 -6.08 -22.07 -21.90
CA HIS A 115 -5.01 -21.82 -20.94
C HIS A 115 -4.59 -23.16 -20.31
N VAL A 116 -3.48 -23.71 -20.79
CA VAL A 116 -2.71 -24.77 -20.12
C VAL A 116 -1.62 -24.11 -19.29
#